data_AF-A0A8S1ZK41-F1
#
_entry.id   AF-A0A8S1ZK41-F1
#
_cell.length_a   1.000
_cell.length_b   1.000
_cell.length_c   1.000
_cell.angle_alpha   90.00
_cell.angle_beta   90.00
_cell.angle_gamma   90.00
#
_symmetry.space_group_name_H-M   'P 1'
#
loop_
_entity.id
_entity.type
_entity.pdbx_description
1 polymer ?
#
loop_
_entity_poly.entity_id
_entity_poly.type
_entity_poly.pdbx_seq_one_letter_code
_entity_poly.pdbx_strand_id
1 'polypeptide(L)'
;MDGLPDYLKSVVKFTFDTFQEFEREVGLELGGSYSLKATIEECKRVMRNNLKLAKWASTGHLPSFDEYLDVAGVEIAIYFTLAGILMGMENICKKEAYEWLKSRDKLVRALTEKTRLLNDMHGFEDDMSRGYVTNSINCYKKQYGVTEEEAFRKLHQMVADLDRMMNEEFLKPINVPHHVLKVLIVDTLRAVNVSYEKDDEFTRPGDHLKNCIKSMYIGL
;
A
#
# COMPACT_ATOMS: atom_id res chain seq x y z
N MET A 1 -13.75 16.47 17.86
CA MET A 1 -14.32 16.83 16.54
C MET A 1 -14.52 18.33 16.42
N ASP A 2 -14.68 19.05 17.54
CA ASP A 2 -14.77 20.51 17.55
C ASP A 2 -13.51 21.15 16.94
N GLY A 3 -13.71 22.21 16.16
CA GLY A 3 -12.63 22.93 15.47
C GLY A 3 -12.21 22.37 14.10
N LEU A 4 -12.70 21.20 13.67
CA LEU A 4 -12.44 20.68 12.32
C LEU A 4 -13.46 21.19 11.29
N PRO A 5 -13.07 21.36 10.02
CA PRO A 5 -14.00 21.48 8.89
C PRO A 5 -14.99 20.32 8.83
N ASP A 6 -16.21 20.57 8.36
CA ASP A 6 -17.30 19.58 8.37
C ASP A 6 -17.03 18.36 7.47
N TYR A 7 -16.31 18.56 6.36
CA TYR A 7 -15.90 17.44 5.49
C TYR A 7 -14.95 16.48 6.24
N LEU A 8 -14.02 16.99 7.05
CA LEU A 8 -13.11 16.14 7.86
C LEU A 8 -13.86 15.43 8.98
N LYS A 9 -14.83 16.09 9.63
CA LYS A 9 -15.70 15.43 10.62
C LYS A 9 -16.44 14.24 9.98
N SER A 10 -16.94 14.42 8.76
CA SER A 10 -17.66 13.38 8.01
C SER A 10 -16.76 12.18 7.69
N VAL A 11 -15.53 12.42 7.21
CA VAL A 11 -14.55 11.35 6.96
C VAL A 11 -14.20 10.59 8.24
N VAL A 12 -13.89 11.31 9.32
CA VAL A 12 -13.54 10.69 10.61
C VAL A 12 -14.70 9.84 11.14
N LYS A 13 -15.93 10.36 11.06
CA LYS A 13 -17.12 9.62 11.48
C LYS A 13 -17.32 8.36 10.64
N PHE A 14 -17.24 8.47 9.32
CA PHE A 14 -17.36 7.32 8.41
C PHE A 14 -16.34 6.22 8.74
N THR A 15 -15.08 6.58 8.98
CA THR A 15 -14.04 5.61 9.35
C THR A 15 -14.37 4.90 10.67
N PHE A 16 -14.83 5.62 11.70
CA PHE A 16 -15.20 5.00 12.97
C PHE A 16 -16.42 4.10 12.84
N ASP A 17 -17.48 4.58 12.16
CA ASP A 17 -18.71 3.82 11.94
C ASP A 17 -18.41 2.52 11.16
N THR A 18 -17.51 2.57 10.18
CA THR A 18 -17.04 1.40 9.40
C THR A 18 -16.33 0.38 10.30
N PHE A 19 -15.39 0.80 11.16
CA PHE A 19 -14.73 -0.14 12.07
C PHE A 19 -15.67 -0.74 13.13
N GLN A 20 -16.68 0.02 13.56
CA GLN A 20 -17.74 -0.52 14.43
C GLN A 20 -18.62 -1.54 13.70
N GLU A 21 -18.85 -1.37 12.41
CA GLU A 21 -19.54 -2.36 11.59
C GLU A 21 -18.73 -3.64 11.45
N PHE A 22 -17.44 -3.54 11.14
CA PHE A 22 -16.54 -4.70 11.16
C PHE A 22 -16.53 -5.39 12.52
N GLU A 23 -16.53 -4.66 13.64
CA GLU A 23 -16.64 -5.28 14.97
C GLU A 23 -17.90 -6.15 15.13
N ARG A 24 -19.04 -5.69 14.62
CA ARG A 24 -20.29 -6.45 14.68
C ARG A 24 -20.28 -7.68 13.77
N GLU A 25 -19.70 -7.55 12.58
CA GLU A 25 -19.71 -8.61 11.56
C GLU A 25 -18.63 -9.67 11.80
N VAL A 26 -17.38 -9.26 12.01
CA VAL A 26 -16.24 -10.17 12.12
C VAL A 26 -15.89 -10.53 13.56
N GLY A 27 -16.38 -9.79 14.56
CA GLY A 27 -15.90 -9.91 15.95
C GLY A 27 -16.06 -11.32 16.55
N LEU A 28 -17.11 -12.05 16.15
CA LEU A 28 -17.43 -13.38 16.65
C LEU A 28 -16.79 -14.53 15.84
N GLU A 29 -16.15 -14.24 14.71
CA GLU A 29 -15.48 -15.24 13.89
C GLU A 29 -14.19 -15.75 14.55
N LEU A 30 -13.71 -16.92 14.13
CA LEU A 30 -12.48 -17.51 14.66
C LEU A 30 -11.27 -16.60 14.40
N GLY A 31 -10.79 -15.94 15.47
CA GLY A 31 -9.71 -14.96 15.39
C GLY A 31 -10.11 -13.59 14.85
N GLY A 32 -11.41 -13.32 14.68
CA GLY A 32 -11.93 -12.07 14.11
C GLY A 32 -11.60 -10.83 14.92
N SER A 33 -11.86 -10.83 16.24
CA SER A 33 -11.47 -9.72 17.13
C SER A 33 -9.96 -9.41 17.08
N TYR A 34 -9.12 -10.45 16.95
CA TYR A 34 -7.66 -10.27 16.79
C TYR A 34 -7.34 -9.56 15.47
N SER A 35 -7.92 -10.04 14.36
CA SER A 35 -7.70 -9.46 13.03
C SER A 35 -8.23 -8.04 12.91
N LEU A 36 -9.39 -7.73 13.49
CA LEU A 36 -9.94 -6.37 13.56
C LEU A 36 -8.99 -5.43 14.31
N LYS A 37 -8.55 -5.83 15.51
CA LYS A 37 -7.61 -5.03 16.30
C LYS A 37 -6.32 -4.76 15.52
N ALA A 38 -5.80 -5.78 14.85
CA ALA A 38 -4.59 -5.64 14.05
C ALA A 38 -4.79 -4.69 12.86
N THR A 39 -5.92 -4.79 12.17
CA THR A 39 -6.31 -3.91 11.05
C THR A 39 -6.47 -2.45 11.51
N ILE A 40 -7.07 -2.21 12.69
CA ILE A 40 -7.15 -0.88 13.31
C ILE A 40 -5.75 -0.32 13.60
N GLU A 41 -4.82 -1.14 14.10
CA GLU A 41 -3.45 -0.68 14.35
C GLU A 41 -2.71 -0.34 13.06
N GLU A 42 -2.88 -1.12 11.99
CA GLU A 42 -2.33 -0.77 10.67
C GLU A 42 -2.95 0.53 10.12
N CYS A 43 -4.26 0.73 10.26
CA CYS A 43 -4.90 2.01 9.91
C CYS A 43 -4.28 3.19 10.67
N LYS A 44 -4.06 3.06 11.98
CA LYS A 44 -3.39 4.10 12.79
C LYS A 44 -1.97 4.36 12.31
N ARG A 45 -1.22 3.32 11.90
CA ARG A 45 0.13 3.45 11.34
C ARG A 45 0.12 4.24 10.03
N VAL A 46 -0.80 3.93 9.11
CA VAL A 46 -0.98 4.68 7.86
C VAL A 46 -1.27 6.15 8.16
N MET A 47 -2.25 6.45 9.03
CA MET A 47 -2.62 7.83 9.37
C MET A 47 -1.47 8.65 9.98
N ARG A 48 -0.65 8.04 10.86
CA ARG A 48 0.53 8.71 11.43
C ARG A 48 1.58 9.02 10.37
N ASN A 49 1.82 8.10 9.44
CA ASN A 49 2.79 8.31 8.37
C ASN A 49 2.28 9.30 7.32
N ASN A 50 1.00 9.27 6.97
CA ASN A 50 0.36 10.28 6.13
C ASN A 50 0.50 11.69 6.74
N LEU A 51 0.28 11.83 8.06
CA LEU A 51 0.54 13.10 8.75
C LEU A 51 2.03 13.53 8.67
N LYS A 52 2.98 12.58 8.74
CA LYS A 52 4.41 12.88 8.59
C LYS A 52 4.73 13.36 7.16
N LEU A 53 4.20 12.69 6.13
CA LEU A 53 4.34 13.12 4.74
C LEU A 53 3.71 14.49 4.49
N ALA A 54 2.51 14.74 5.02
CA ALA A 54 1.83 16.03 4.89
C ALA A 54 2.67 17.18 5.50
N LYS A 55 3.30 16.94 6.65
CA LYS A 55 4.23 17.91 7.26
C LYS A 55 5.45 18.16 6.39
N TRP A 56 6.06 17.10 5.84
CA TRP A 56 7.18 17.23 4.92
C TRP A 56 6.80 18.03 3.67
N ALA A 57 5.70 17.67 3.02
CA ALA A 57 5.18 18.39 1.86
C ALA A 57 4.92 19.87 2.16
N SER A 58 4.28 20.19 3.29
CA SER A 58 3.96 21.58 3.67
C SER A 58 5.20 22.47 3.90
N THR A 59 6.34 21.86 4.21
CA THR A 59 7.60 22.55 4.51
C THR A 59 8.63 22.39 3.38
N GLY A 60 8.28 21.69 2.30
CA GLY A 60 9.22 21.30 1.25
C GLY A 60 10.37 20.43 1.77
N HIS A 61 10.18 19.72 2.87
CA HIS A 61 11.22 18.88 3.45
C HIS A 61 11.49 17.66 2.57
N LEU A 62 12.73 17.53 2.13
CA LEU A 62 13.24 16.33 1.48
C LEU A 62 14.07 15.53 2.49
N PRO A 63 13.56 14.42 3.04
CA PRO A 63 14.33 13.54 3.91
C PRO A 63 15.39 12.78 3.10
N SER A 64 16.11 11.86 3.75
CA SER A 64 16.89 10.85 3.01
C SER A 64 15.93 9.91 2.26
N PHE A 65 16.41 9.27 1.19
CA PHE A 65 15.66 8.26 0.44
C PHE A 65 15.24 7.07 1.33
N ASP A 66 16.13 6.61 2.21
CA ASP A 66 15.80 5.51 3.13
C ASP A 66 14.73 5.93 4.16
N GLU A 67 14.85 7.13 4.74
CA GLU A 67 13.83 7.64 5.66
C GLU A 67 12.51 7.90 4.94
N TYR A 68 12.56 8.36 3.70
CA TYR A 68 11.37 8.52 2.87
C TYR A 68 10.65 7.19 2.69
N LEU A 69 11.35 6.12 2.30
CA LEU A 69 10.75 4.81 2.08
C LEU A 69 10.18 4.20 3.37
N ASP A 70 10.82 4.40 4.52
CA ASP A 70 10.30 3.93 5.81
C ASP A 70 8.95 4.57 6.17
N VAL A 71 8.70 5.80 5.72
CA VAL A 71 7.45 6.54 5.99
C VAL A 71 6.44 6.35 4.88
N ALA A 72 6.83 6.65 3.63
CA ALA A 72 5.98 6.60 2.45
C ALA A 72 5.62 5.16 2.06
N GLY A 73 6.47 4.20 2.39
CA GLY A 73 6.16 2.78 2.27
C GLY A 73 5.00 2.40 3.21
N VAL A 74 5.04 2.77 4.49
CA VAL A 74 3.89 2.49 5.37
C VAL A 74 2.63 3.23 4.91
N GLU A 75 2.79 4.44 4.39
CA GLU A 75 1.69 5.28 3.94
C GLU A 75 0.97 4.75 2.69
N ILE A 76 1.67 4.06 1.75
CA ILE A 76 1.02 3.41 0.59
C ILE A 76 0.01 2.31 0.97
N ALA A 77 -0.08 2.00 2.27
CA ALA A 77 -1.14 1.21 2.89
C ALA A 77 -1.21 -0.27 2.50
N ILE A 78 -0.17 -0.85 1.88
CA ILE A 78 -0.14 -2.29 1.56
C ILE A 78 -0.35 -3.15 2.81
N TYR A 79 0.33 -2.89 3.92
CA TYR A 79 0.10 -3.63 5.18
C TYR A 79 -1.34 -3.53 5.67
N PHE A 80 -1.95 -2.35 5.58
CA PHE A 80 -3.34 -2.12 5.97
C PHE A 80 -4.31 -2.86 5.04
N THR A 81 -4.08 -2.83 3.73
CA THR A 81 -4.84 -3.58 2.73
C THR A 81 -4.78 -5.08 2.99
N LEU A 82 -3.60 -5.65 3.25
CA LEU A 82 -3.46 -7.07 3.54
C LEU A 82 -4.15 -7.47 4.86
N ALA A 83 -4.08 -6.61 5.88
CA ALA A 83 -4.82 -6.80 7.13
C ALA A 83 -6.34 -6.79 6.91
N GLY A 84 -6.84 -5.85 6.10
CA GLY A 84 -8.25 -5.74 5.73
C GLY A 84 -8.74 -6.94 4.91
N ILE A 85 -7.94 -7.42 3.94
CA ILE A 85 -8.25 -8.64 3.18
C ILE A 85 -8.36 -9.83 4.14
N LEU A 86 -7.38 -10.04 5.03
CA LEU A 86 -7.44 -11.11 6.04
C LEU A 86 -8.69 -11.05 6.91
N MET A 87 -9.08 -9.84 7.31
CA MET A 87 -10.28 -9.60 8.10
C MET A 87 -11.56 -9.98 7.34
N GLY A 88 -11.62 -9.72 6.04
CA GLY A 88 -12.76 -10.06 5.18
C GLY A 88 -12.77 -11.50 4.64
N MET A 89 -11.71 -12.29 4.85
CA MET A 89 -11.67 -13.68 4.39
C MET A 89 -12.50 -14.60 5.30
N GLU A 90 -13.43 -15.34 4.70
CA GLU A 90 -14.24 -16.36 5.39
C GLU A 90 -13.50 -17.70 5.48
N ASN A 91 -13.94 -18.57 6.39
CA ASN A 91 -13.48 -19.96 6.51
C ASN A 91 -11.96 -20.14 6.74
N ILE A 92 -11.32 -19.18 7.41
CA ILE A 92 -9.91 -19.25 7.81
C ILE A 92 -9.73 -18.98 9.31
N CYS A 93 -8.62 -19.48 9.89
CA CYS A 93 -8.16 -19.02 11.19
C CYS A 93 -7.48 -17.66 11.03
N LYS A 94 -8.24 -16.57 11.23
CA LYS A 94 -7.77 -15.20 10.96
C LYS A 94 -6.52 -14.82 11.76
N LYS A 95 -6.41 -15.29 13.01
CA LYS A 95 -5.23 -15.07 13.86
C LYS A 95 -3.98 -15.74 13.31
N GLU A 96 -4.05 -17.02 12.95
CA GLU A 96 -2.91 -17.75 12.39
C GLU A 96 -2.47 -17.17 11.05
N ALA A 97 -3.43 -16.80 10.20
CA ALA A 97 -3.14 -16.17 8.92
C ALA A 97 -2.45 -14.79 9.09
N TYR A 98 -2.85 -14.01 10.10
CA TYR A 98 -2.18 -12.74 10.42
C TYR A 98 -0.78 -12.93 11.01
N GLU A 99 -0.58 -13.92 11.90
CA GLU A 99 0.75 -14.23 12.41
C GLU A 99 1.68 -14.73 11.29
N TRP A 100 1.14 -15.50 10.34
CA TRP A 100 1.88 -15.85 9.14
C TRP A 100 2.26 -14.61 8.33
N LEU A 101 1.33 -13.68 8.10
CA LEU A 101 1.61 -12.43 7.39
C LEU A 101 2.75 -11.64 8.05
N LYS A 102 2.73 -11.51 9.38
CA LYS A 102 3.81 -10.88 10.16
C LYS A 102 5.15 -11.62 10.01
N SER A 103 5.14 -12.95 9.97
CA SER A 103 6.36 -13.74 9.73
C SER A 103 6.94 -13.54 8.33
N ARG A 104 6.15 -13.00 7.39
CA ARG A 104 6.52 -12.69 6.01
C ARG A 104 6.87 -11.21 5.80
N ASP A 105 7.33 -10.51 6.84
CA ASP A 105 7.62 -9.07 6.77
C ASP A 105 8.49 -8.68 5.57
N LYS A 106 9.55 -9.45 5.26
CA LYS A 106 10.41 -9.19 4.09
C LYS A 106 9.64 -9.18 2.76
N LEU A 107 8.70 -10.10 2.57
CA LEU A 107 7.86 -10.19 1.37
C LEU A 107 6.88 -9.00 1.31
N VAL A 108 6.24 -8.66 2.43
CA VAL A 108 5.29 -7.55 2.49
C VAL A 108 5.98 -6.21 2.30
N ARG A 109 7.18 -6.03 2.89
CA ARG A 109 8.03 -4.87 2.70
C ARG A 109 8.44 -4.70 1.24
N ALA A 110 8.82 -5.79 0.56
CA ALA A 110 9.17 -5.75 -0.85
C ALA A 110 8.00 -5.29 -1.74
N LEU A 111 6.80 -5.83 -1.49
CA LEU A 111 5.58 -5.40 -2.18
C LEU A 111 5.26 -3.92 -1.90
N THR A 112 5.43 -3.50 -0.66
CA THR A 112 5.22 -2.12 -0.21
C THR A 112 6.16 -1.15 -0.90
N GLU A 113 7.46 -1.40 -0.87
CA GLU A 113 8.48 -0.58 -1.52
C GLU A 113 8.26 -0.54 -3.03
N LYS A 114 7.99 -1.67 -3.67
CA LYS A 114 7.66 -1.72 -5.10
C LYS A 114 6.47 -0.83 -5.41
N THR A 115 5.38 -0.94 -4.66
CA THR A 115 4.15 -0.17 -4.89
C THR A 115 4.42 1.33 -4.74
N ARG A 116 5.15 1.74 -3.69
CA ARG A 116 5.54 3.14 -3.46
C ARG A 116 6.41 3.67 -4.60
N LEU A 117 7.43 2.93 -5.02
CA LEU A 117 8.30 3.36 -6.11
C LEU A 117 7.55 3.51 -7.44
N LEU A 118 6.67 2.57 -7.77
CA LEU A 118 5.83 2.66 -8.98
C LEU A 118 4.89 3.88 -8.92
N ASN A 119 4.20 4.07 -7.78
CA ASN A 119 3.32 5.22 -7.57
C ASN A 119 4.06 6.54 -7.78
N ASP A 120 5.22 6.71 -7.16
CA ASP A 120 5.99 7.95 -7.26
C ASP A 120 6.57 8.16 -8.67
N MET A 121 7.02 7.11 -9.36
CA MET A 121 7.56 7.23 -10.72
C MET A 121 6.48 7.64 -11.73
N HIS A 122 5.31 7.01 -11.68
CA HIS A 122 4.19 7.34 -12.57
C HIS A 122 3.42 8.60 -12.13
N GLY A 123 3.52 8.97 -10.86
CA GLY A 123 2.95 10.19 -10.29
C GLY A 123 3.86 11.42 -10.38
N PHE A 124 5.13 11.25 -10.79
CA PHE A 124 6.16 12.28 -10.64
C PHE A 124 5.79 13.63 -11.28
N GLU A 125 5.31 13.62 -12.53
CA GLU A 125 4.95 14.86 -13.23
C GLU A 125 3.77 15.58 -12.56
N ASP A 126 2.75 14.82 -12.14
CA ASP A 126 1.58 15.34 -11.43
C ASP A 126 2.00 15.97 -10.09
N ASP A 127 2.84 15.26 -9.33
CA ASP A 127 3.40 15.73 -8.06
C ASP A 127 4.20 17.03 -8.22
N MET A 128 5.10 17.08 -9.19
CA MET A 128 5.88 18.28 -9.47
C MET A 128 5.00 19.45 -9.92
N SER A 129 3.94 19.18 -10.71
CA SER A 129 3.03 20.23 -11.19
C SER A 129 2.26 20.95 -10.07
N ARG A 130 1.97 20.24 -8.97
CA ARG A 130 1.29 20.79 -7.78
C ARG A 130 2.23 21.21 -6.66
N GLY A 131 3.54 21.20 -6.90
CA GLY A 131 4.56 21.59 -5.91
C GLY A 131 4.83 20.53 -4.83
N TYR A 132 4.37 19.29 -5.02
CA TYR A 132 4.68 18.18 -4.13
C TYR A 132 6.08 17.63 -4.46
N VAL A 133 7.10 18.15 -3.77
CA VAL A 133 8.49 17.78 -4.04
C VAL A 133 8.96 16.51 -3.34
N THR A 134 8.28 16.10 -2.25
CA THR A 134 8.69 15.00 -1.36
C THR A 134 8.29 13.64 -1.92
N ASN A 135 8.99 13.18 -2.97
CA ASN A 135 8.82 11.87 -3.60
C ASN A 135 10.14 11.09 -3.67
N SER A 136 10.08 9.79 -3.96
CA SER A 136 11.26 8.92 -4.03
C SER A 136 12.32 9.41 -5.01
N ILE A 137 11.94 9.95 -6.17
CA ILE A 137 12.87 10.45 -7.20
C ILE A 137 13.71 11.60 -6.62
N ASN A 138 13.07 12.60 -6.03
CA ASN A 138 13.76 13.76 -5.46
C ASN A 138 14.57 13.41 -4.21
N CYS A 139 14.06 12.53 -3.35
CA CYS A 139 14.82 12.03 -2.20
C CYS A 139 16.07 11.25 -2.65
N TYR A 140 15.97 10.43 -3.71
CA TYR A 140 17.10 9.69 -4.29
C TYR A 140 18.14 10.63 -4.91
N LYS A 141 17.69 11.59 -5.75
CA LYS A 141 18.55 12.63 -6.34
C LYS A 141 19.33 13.37 -5.26
N LYS A 142 18.65 13.79 -4.20
CA LYS A 142 19.27 14.50 -3.06
C LYS A 142 20.30 13.63 -2.34
N GLN A 143 19.97 12.38 -2.02
CA GLN A 143 20.84 11.50 -1.24
C GLN A 143 22.10 11.09 -2.01
N TYR A 144 21.98 10.80 -3.31
CA TYR A 144 23.07 10.25 -4.10
C TYR A 144 23.74 11.26 -5.06
N GLY A 145 23.24 12.50 -5.14
CA GLY A 145 23.80 13.54 -5.99
C GLY A 145 23.72 13.22 -7.49
N VAL A 146 22.66 12.50 -7.91
CA VAL A 146 22.48 12.03 -9.28
C VAL A 146 21.48 12.88 -10.06
N THR A 147 21.48 12.74 -11.39
CA THR A 147 20.47 13.34 -12.26
C THR A 147 19.11 12.67 -12.08
N GLU A 148 18.06 13.32 -12.57
CA GLU A 148 16.70 12.75 -12.56
C GLU A 148 16.60 11.48 -13.39
N GLU A 149 17.14 11.49 -14.61
CA GLU A 149 17.21 10.31 -15.48
C GLU A 149 17.90 9.12 -14.79
N GLU A 150 19.03 9.39 -14.12
CA GLU A 150 19.76 8.36 -13.37
C GLU A 150 18.95 7.85 -12.17
N ALA A 151 18.24 8.73 -11.46
CA ALA A 151 17.34 8.33 -10.39
C ALA A 151 16.22 7.41 -10.89
N PHE A 152 15.51 7.77 -11.96
CA PHE A 152 14.50 6.92 -12.58
C PHE A 152 15.07 5.55 -12.97
N ARG A 153 16.24 5.54 -13.62
CA ARG A 153 16.92 4.30 -14.01
C ARG A 153 17.23 3.42 -12.80
N LYS A 154 17.71 4.01 -11.69
CA LYS A 154 18.00 3.29 -10.45
C LYS A 154 16.73 2.77 -9.78
N LEU A 155 15.66 3.56 -9.71
CA LEU A 155 14.40 3.13 -9.10
C LEU A 155 13.74 2.00 -9.90
N HIS A 156 13.79 2.03 -11.25
CA HIS A 156 13.35 0.90 -12.07
C HIS A 156 14.18 -0.37 -11.80
N GLN A 157 15.50 -0.25 -11.66
CA GLN A 157 16.34 -1.39 -11.28
C GLN A 157 15.95 -1.95 -9.90
N MET A 158 15.69 -1.06 -8.93
CA MET A 158 15.23 -1.47 -7.60
C MET A 158 13.89 -2.21 -7.68
N VAL A 159 12.93 -1.74 -8.48
CA VAL A 159 11.65 -2.47 -8.69
C VAL A 159 11.91 -3.88 -9.24
N ALA A 160 12.79 -4.04 -10.23
CA ALA A 160 13.13 -5.35 -10.78
C ALA A 160 13.82 -6.26 -9.74
N ASP A 161 14.67 -5.70 -8.88
CA ASP A 161 15.33 -6.42 -7.81
C ASP A 161 14.34 -6.86 -6.71
N LEU A 162 13.36 -6.01 -6.40
CA LEU A 162 12.26 -6.34 -5.48
C LEU A 162 11.39 -7.47 -6.04
N ASP A 163 11.09 -7.48 -7.34
CA ASP A 163 10.35 -8.58 -7.99
C ASP A 163 11.10 -9.92 -7.89
N ARG A 164 12.41 -9.91 -8.15
CA ARG A 164 13.25 -11.09 -7.99
C ARG A 164 13.27 -11.58 -6.54
N MET A 165 13.38 -10.65 -5.58
CA MET A 165 13.35 -10.99 -4.16
C MET A 165 11.99 -11.57 -3.73
N MET A 166 10.87 -11.02 -4.20
CA MET A 166 9.54 -11.59 -3.92
C MET A 166 9.40 -12.99 -4.50
N ASN A 167 9.89 -13.24 -5.71
CA ASN A 167 9.93 -14.58 -6.32
C ASN A 167 10.71 -15.58 -5.45
N GLU A 168 11.86 -15.19 -4.89
CA GLU A 168 12.62 -16.02 -3.95
C GLU A 168 11.85 -16.29 -2.65
N GLU A 169 11.14 -15.29 -2.10
CA GLU A 169 10.33 -15.47 -0.90
C GLU A 169 9.14 -16.42 -1.13
N PHE A 170 8.55 -16.44 -2.34
CA PHE A 170 7.49 -17.39 -2.72
C PHE A 170 7.95 -18.84 -2.78
N LEU A 171 9.26 -19.10 -2.94
CA LEU A 171 9.83 -20.46 -2.94
C LEU A 171 10.01 -21.04 -1.54
N LYS A 172 9.88 -20.23 -0.48
CA LYS A 172 10.02 -20.69 0.90
C LYS A 172 8.78 -21.47 1.36
N PRO A 173 8.89 -22.38 2.35
CA PRO A 173 7.76 -23.16 2.85
C PRO A 173 6.59 -22.26 3.29
N ILE A 174 5.40 -22.45 2.71
CA ILE A 174 4.19 -21.69 3.01
C ILE A 174 3.27 -22.53 3.90
N ASN A 175 3.08 -22.07 5.14
CA ASN A 175 2.31 -22.78 6.17
C ASN A 175 0.92 -22.16 6.39
N VAL A 176 0.29 -21.68 5.31
CA VAL A 176 -1.11 -21.22 5.29
C VAL A 176 -1.82 -21.88 4.11
N PRO A 177 -3.17 -21.98 4.13
CA PRO A 177 -3.92 -22.47 2.99
C PRO A 177 -3.57 -21.72 1.71
N HIS A 178 -3.49 -22.42 0.58
CA HIS A 178 -3.12 -21.84 -0.72
C HIS A 178 -3.98 -20.62 -1.10
N HIS A 179 -5.29 -20.68 -0.80
CA HIS A 179 -6.19 -19.56 -1.10
C HIS A 179 -5.84 -18.29 -0.29
N VAL A 180 -5.33 -18.42 0.94
CA VAL A 180 -4.84 -17.30 1.76
C VAL A 180 -3.61 -16.66 1.11
N LEU A 181 -2.61 -17.46 0.74
CA LEU A 181 -1.44 -16.97 0.02
C LEU A 181 -1.82 -16.27 -1.29
N LYS A 182 -2.69 -16.90 -2.08
CA LYS A 182 -3.11 -16.41 -3.39
C LYS A 182 -3.78 -15.04 -3.24
N VAL A 183 -4.81 -14.94 -2.40
CA VAL A 183 -5.58 -13.70 -2.27
C VAL A 183 -4.74 -12.60 -1.63
N LEU A 184 -3.98 -12.90 -0.57
CA LEU A 184 -3.20 -11.87 0.12
C LEU A 184 -2.05 -11.36 -0.73
N ILE A 185 -1.17 -12.23 -1.20
CA ILE A 185 0.09 -11.76 -1.78
C ILE A 185 0.00 -11.73 -3.30
N VAL A 186 -0.43 -12.83 -3.92
CA VAL A 186 -0.35 -12.97 -5.39
C VAL A 186 -1.34 -12.03 -6.08
N ASP A 187 -2.59 -12.01 -5.64
CA ASP A 187 -3.63 -11.19 -6.27
C ASP A 187 -3.40 -9.70 -5.96
N THR A 188 -2.92 -9.34 -4.76
CA THR A 188 -2.52 -7.95 -4.45
C THR A 188 -1.33 -7.49 -5.30
N LEU A 189 -0.29 -8.32 -5.45
CA LEU A 189 0.85 -8.00 -6.33
C LEU A 189 0.40 -7.83 -7.79
N ARG A 190 -0.52 -8.69 -8.26
CA ARG A 190 -1.11 -8.54 -9.60
C ARG A 190 -1.90 -7.26 -9.74
N ALA A 191 -2.71 -6.89 -8.74
CA ALA A 191 -3.46 -5.65 -8.74
C ALA A 191 -2.52 -4.43 -8.81
N VAL A 192 -1.41 -4.44 -8.05
CA VAL A 192 -0.36 -3.42 -8.15
C VAL A 192 0.24 -3.37 -9.55
N ASN A 193 0.63 -4.51 -10.11
CA ASN A 193 1.22 -4.57 -11.45
C ASN A 193 0.26 -4.04 -12.53
N VAL A 194 -1.01 -4.42 -12.48
CA VAL A 194 -2.03 -3.93 -13.44
C VAL A 194 -2.26 -2.43 -13.27
N SER A 195 -2.30 -1.94 -12.03
CA SER A 195 -2.54 -0.51 -11.74
C SER A 195 -1.41 0.40 -12.22
N TYR A 196 -0.20 -0.13 -12.36
CA TYR A 196 0.99 0.62 -12.78
C TYR A 196 1.65 0.04 -14.05
N GLU A 197 0.92 -0.72 -14.87
CA GLU A 197 1.49 -1.35 -16.07
C GLU A 197 1.83 -0.33 -17.15
N LYS A 198 1.00 0.71 -17.29
CA LYS A 198 1.12 1.74 -18.33
C LYS A 198 1.41 3.12 -17.76
N ASP A 199 0.69 3.49 -16.72
CA ASP A 199 0.74 4.77 -16.01
C ASP A 199 0.15 4.55 -14.60
N ASP A 200 -0.05 5.59 -13.80
CA ASP A 200 -0.83 5.56 -12.56
C ASP A 200 -2.32 5.43 -12.88
N GLU A 201 -2.74 4.23 -13.29
CA GLU A 201 -4.13 3.94 -13.63
C GLU A 201 -4.99 3.79 -12.37
N PHE A 202 -4.39 3.69 -11.18
CA PHE A 202 -5.11 3.77 -9.92
C PHE A 202 -5.70 5.16 -9.71
N THR A 203 -4.89 6.21 -9.84
CA THR A 203 -5.34 7.61 -9.70
C THR A 203 -6.03 8.12 -10.96
N ARG A 204 -5.49 7.75 -12.13
CA ARG A 204 -5.95 8.21 -13.44
C ARG A 204 -6.29 7.02 -14.34
N PRO A 205 -7.48 6.40 -14.17
CA PRO A 205 -7.83 5.18 -14.91
C PRO A 205 -7.74 5.37 -16.43
N GLY A 206 -6.74 4.72 -17.03
CA GLY A 206 -6.53 4.64 -18.47
C GLY A 206 -7.45 3.63 -19.15
N ASP A 207 -7.32 3.51 -20.46
CA ASP A 207 -8.12 2.55 -21.24
C ASP A 207 -7.79 1.10 -20.88
N HIS A 208 -6.56 0.81 -20.44
CA HIS A 208 -6.16 -0.55 -20.06
C HIS A 208 -6.98 -1.03 -18.84
N LEU A 209 -6.91 -0.36 -17.69
CA LEU A 209 -7.69 -0.73 -16.51
C LEU A 209 -9.20 -0.67 -16.76
N LYS A 210 -9.70 0.33 -17.49
CA LYS A 210 -11.12 0.41 -17.87
C LYS A 210 -11.58 -0.80 -18.67
N ASN A 211 -10.77 -1.27 -19.62
CA ASN A 211 -11.10 -2.45 -20.42
C ASN A 211 -11.04 -3.73 -19.60
N CYS A 212 -10.07 -3.87 -18.70
CA CYS A 212 -10.01 -4.96 -17.72
C CYS A 212 -11.30 -5.01 -16.87
N ILE A 213 -11.72 -3.88 -16.30
CA ILE A 213 -12.96 -3.77 -15.50
C ILE A 213 -14.20 -4.15 -16.33
N LYS A 214 -14.33 -3.60 -17.54
CA LYS A 214 -15.46 -3.92 -18.44
C LYS A 214 -15.55 -5.42 -18.74
N SER A 215 -14.43 -6.03 -19.10
CA SER A 215 -14.35 -7.46 -19.40
C SER A 215 -14.78 -8.34 -18.22
N MET A 216 -14.41 -7.96 -16.99
CA MET A 216 -14.73 -8.73 -15.79
C MET A 216 -16.18 -8.57 -15.30
N TYR A 217 -16.72 -7.34 -15.34
CA TYR A 217 -17.95 -7.01 -14.60
C TYR A 217 -19.14 -6.64 -15.46
N ILE A 218 -18.93 -6.33 -16.75
CA ILE A 218 -20.01 -5.90 -17.65
C ILE A 218 -20.31 -6.99 -18.67
N GLY A 219 -19.33 -7.83 -19.00
CA GLY A 219 -19.44 -8.82 -20.07
C GLY A 219 -19.43 -8.15 -21.44
N LEU A 220 -18.67 -8.72 -22.37
CA LEU A 220 -18.88 -8.52 -23.80
C LEU A 220 -19.55 -9.75 -24.37
#